data_AF-A0AAW1D1P8-F1
#
_entry.id   AF-A0AAW1D1P8-F1
#
_cell.length_a   1.000
_cell.length_b   1.000
_cell.length_c   1.000
_cell.angle_alpha   90.00
_cell.angle_beta   90.00
_cell.angle_gamma   90.00
#
_symmetry.space_group_name_H-M   'P 1'
#
loop_
_entity.id
_entity.type
_entity.pdbx_description
1 polymer ?
#
loop_
_entity_poly.entity_id
_entity_poly.type
_entity_poly.pdbx_seq_one_letter_code
_entity_poly.pdbx_strand_id
1 'polypeptide(L)' 'MNLYKDFFYYKKGIYKHKFGEKIGKLSVLILGWGKENGSDYWIGENSWGSDWGENGYFRIVRGKNHVNIEQYVIAGIL' A
#
# COMPACT_ATOMS: atom_id res chain seq x y z
N MET A 1 2.86 6.07 -4.11
CA MET A 1 3.31 6.16 -2.69
C MET A 1 4.84 6.21 -2.59
N ASN A 2 5.38 6.71 -1.49
CA ASN A 2 6.80 6.55 -1.14
C ASN A 2 7.08 5.08 -0.80
N LEU A 3 8.15 4.52 -1.36
CA LEU A 3 8.59 3.16 -1.09
C LEU A 3 9.70 3.18 -0.04
N TYR A 4 9.54 2.39 1.02
CA TYR A 4 10.52 2.20 2.09
C TYR A 4 11.02 0.75 2.12
N LYS A 5 12.23 0.51 2.64
CA LYS A 5 12.84 -0.83 2.67
C LYS A 5 11.96 -1.89 3.34
N ASP A 6 11.25 -1.53 4.40
CA ASP A 6 10.39 -2.47 5.12
C ASP A 6 9.21 -2.99 4.29
N PHE A 7 8.78 -2.28 3.24
CA PHE A 7 7.68 -2.71 2.37
C PHE A 7 8.04 -3.97 1.56
N PHE A 8 9.31 -4.16 1.19
CA PHE A 8 9.75 -5.39 0.49
C PHE A 8 9.48 -6.64 1.33
N TYR A 9 9.50 -6.52 2.66
CA TYR A 9 9.28 -7.62 3.60
C TYR A 9 7.81 -7.78 4.01
N TYR A 10 6.89 -7.00 3.43
CA TYR A 10 5.47 -7.15 3.71
C TYR A 10 4.97 -8.56 3.34
N LYS A 11 4.22 -9.16 4.25
CA LYS A 11 3.61 -10.50 4.07
C LYS A 11 2.10 -10.51 4.26
N LYS A 12 1.59 -9.79 5.27
CA LYS A 12 0.16 -9.71 5.57
C LYS A 12 -0.16 -8.57 6.53
N GLY A 13 -1.45 -8.25 6.65
CA GLY A 13 -1.97 -7.26 7.60
C GLY A 13 -1.98 -5.83 7.04
N ILE A 14 -2.23 -4.84 7.88
CA ILE A 14 -2.25 -3.43 7.46
C ILE A 14 -0.84 -2.85 7.56
N TYR A 15 -0.20 -2.62 6.42
CA TYR A 15 1.13 -2.03 6.34
C TYR A 15 1.15 -0.63 6.97
N LYS A 16 2.10 -0.46 7.88
CA LYS A 16 2.52 0.82 8.45
C LYS A 16 4.04 0.81 8.45
N HIS A 17 4.64 1.84 7.87
CA HIS A 17 6.09 1.99 7.84
C HIS A 17 6.62 2.09 9.28
N LYS A 18 7.63 1.30 9.59
CA LYS A 18 8.26 1.22 10.92
C LYS A 18 9.78 1.40 10.86
N PHE A 19 10.43 0.98 9.78
CA PHE A 19 11.89 1.04 9.70
C PHE A 19 12.42 1.05 8.25
N GLY A 20 13.70 1.40 8.11
CA GLY A 20 14.42 1.39 6.85
C GLY A 20 14.26 2.67 6.03
N GLU A 21 15.27 3.04 5.24
CA GLU A 21 15.20 4.29 4.49
C GLU A 21 14.20 4.25 3.34
N LYS A 22 13.83 5.44 2.87
CA LYS A 22 13.06 5.63 1.63
C LYS A 22 13.94 5.22 0.44
N ILE A 23 13.44 4.33 -0.38
CA ILE A 23 14.11 3.79 -1.57
C ILE A 23 13.63 4.47 -2.85
N GLY A 24 12.41 5.00 -2.85
CA GLY A 24 11.89 5.71 -4.03
C GLY A 24 10.40 5.98 -3.98
N LYS A 25 9.77 5.92 -5.15
CA LYS A 25 8.31 5.96 -5.31
C LYS A 25 7.84 4.68 -5.99
N LEU A 26 6.65 4.22 -5.63
CA LEU A 26 5.98 3.08 -6.22
C LEU A 26 4.56 3.49 -6.64
N SER A 27 4.18 3.14 -7.87
CA SER A 27 2.81 3.22 -8.36
C SER A 27 2.12 1.88 -8.14
N VAL A 28 0.87 1.92 -7.71
CA VAL A 28 0.04 0.76 -7.34
C VAL A 28 -1.39 1.03 -7.79
N LEU A 29 -2.16 -0.03 -8.00
CA LEU A 29 -3.59 0.09 -8.26
C LEU A 29 -4.35 0.01 -6.92
N ILE A 30 -5.23 0.98 -6.65
CA ILE A 30 -6.14 0.91 -5.51
C ILE A 30 -7.43 0.23 -5.99
N LEU A 31 -7.78 -0.89 -5.37
CA LEU A 31 -8.94 -1.71 -5.75
C LEU A 31 -10.15 -1.51 -4.81
N GLY A 32 -9.90 -1.05 -3.59
CA GLY A 32 -10.96 -0.89 -2.61
C GLY A 32 -10.43 -0.45 -1.26
N TRP A 33 -11.30 -0.51 -0.25
CA TRP A 33 -10.98 -0.13 1.11
C TRP A 33 -11.76 -0.98 2.10
N GLY A 34 -11.37 -0.93 3.37
CA GLY A 34 -12.09 -1.59 4.44
C GLY A 34 -11.71 -1.05 5.81
N LYS A 35 -12.18 -1.76 6.82
CA LYS A 35 -11.89 -1.51 8.24
C LYS A 35 -11.73 -2.85 8.97
N GLU A 36 -10.67 -2.98 9.75
CA GLU A 36 -10.40 -4.16 10.58
C GLU A 36 -9.90 -3.70 11.95
N ASN A 37 -10.53 -4.17 13.04
CA ASN A 37 -10.14 -3.86 14.42
C ASN A 37 -9.92 -2.36 14.68
N GLY A 38 -10.83 -1.52 14.17
CA GLY A 38 -10.76 -0.07 14.31
C GLY A 38 -9.77 0.64 13.38
N SER A 39 -9.03 -0.09 12.54
CA SER A 39 -8.07 0.45 11.58
C SER A 39 -8.62 0.45 10.17
N ASP A 40 -8.71 1.64 9.56
CA ASP A 40 -9.09 1.83 8.17
C ASP A 40 -7.92 1.54 7.22
N TYR A 41 -8.19 0.84 6.12
CA TYR A 41 -7.17 0.49 5.12
C TYR A 41 -7.63 0.66 3.67
N TRP A 42 -6.66 0.87 2.78
CA TRP A 42 -6.78 0.66 1.34
C TRP A 42 -6.39 -0.77 1.00
N ILE A 43 -7.02 -1.35 -0.02
CA ILE A 43 -6.59 -2.58 -0.69
C ILE A 43 -5.89 -2.15 -1.97
N GLY A 44 -4.60 -2.48 -2.07
CA GLY A 44 -3.79 -2.20 -3.24
C GLY A 44 -3.30 -3.47 -3.91
N GLU A 45 -3.18 -3.44 -5.23
CA GLU A 45 -2.47 -4.43 -6.02
C GLU A 45 -1.08 -3.93 -6.36
N ASN A 46 -0.09 -4.79 -6.19
CA ASN A 46 1.31 -4.50 -6.52
C ASN A 46 1.74 -5.29 -7.76
N SER A 47 2.80 -4.84 -8.43
CA SER A 47 3.30 -5.41 -9.69
C SER A 47 4.49 -6.36 -9.48
N TRP A 48 4.57 -7.04 -8.33
CA TRP A 48 5.69 -7.92 -7.95
C TRP A 48 5.36 -9.42 -8.00
N GLY A 49 4.21 -9.78 -8.60
CA GLY A 49 3.74 -11.16 -8.71
C GLY A 49 2.99 -11.64 -7.47
N SER A 50 2.34 -12.79 -7.61
CA SER A 50 1.45 -13.37 -6.59
C SER A 50 2.17 -13.86 -5.34
N ASP A 51 3.47 -14.18 -5.43
CA ASP A 51 4.24 -14.71 -4.29
C ASP A 51 4.58 -13.64 -3.23
N TRP A 52 4.31 -12.37 -3.55
CA TRP A 52 4.53 -11.25 -2.66
C TRP A 52 3.25 -10.86 -1.91
N GLY A 53 3.37 -10.50 -0.63
CA GLY A 53 2.25 -9.99 0.17
C GLY A 53 1.11 -10.99 0.30
N GLU A 54 -0.12 -10.47 0.20
CA GLU A 54 -1.37 -11.23 0.32
C GLU A 54 -1.82 -11.67 -1.08
N ASN A 55 -1.08 -12.58 -1.73
CA ASN A 55 -1.30 -13.03 -3.11
C ASN A 55 -1.16 -11.91 -4.18
N GLY A 56 -0.13 -11.07 -4.07
CA GLY A 56 0.11 -9.90 -4.93
C GLY A 56 -0.54 -8.62 -4.42
N TYR A 57 -1.43 -8.74 -3.44
CA TYR A 57 -2.13 -7.62 -2.82
C TYR A 57 -1.48 -7.17 -1.52
N PHE A 58 -1.86 -5.99 -1.07
CA PHE A 58 -1.51 -5.47 0.24
C PHE A 58 -2.63 -4.60 0.80
N ARG A 59 -2.66 -4.52 2.12
CA ARG A 59 -3.46 -3.55 2.86
C ARG A 59 -2.56 -2.50 3.48
N ILE A 60 -2.96 -1.24 3.44
CA ILE A 60 -2.16 -0.11 3.96
C ILE A 60 -3.06 0.91 4.65
N VAL A 61 -2.54 1.57 5.69
CA VAL A 61 -3.27 2.59 6.45
C VAL A 61 -3.91 3.63 5.53
N ARG A 62 -5.22 3.84 5.71
CA ARG A 62 -6.04 4.82 4.99
C ARG A 62 -6.43 5.99 5.88
N GLY A 63 -6.68 7.15 5.27
CA GLY A 63 -7.18 8.37 5.91
C GLY A 63 -6.10 9.19 6.61
N LYS A 64 -4.82 8.88 6.37
CA LYS A 64 -3.67 9.54 7.01
C LYS A 64 -2.59 9.94 6.01
N ASN A 65 -2.87 9.82 4.70
CA ASN A 65 -1.89 9.95 3.63
C ASN A 65 -0.59 9.17 3.93
N HIS A 66 -0.74 7.98 4.52
CA HIS A 66 0.39 7.19 4.99
C HIS A 66 1.32 6.87 3.82
N VAL A 67 2.63 7.10 4.01
CA VAL A 67 3.66 7.04 2.95
C VAL A 67 3.26 7.74 1.64
N ASN A 68 2.50 8.83 1.71
CA ASN A 68 2.03 9.62 0.58
C ASN A 68 1.20 8.82 -0.44
N ILE A 69 0.45 7.81 -0.01
CA ILE A 69 -0.41 7.03 -0.93
C ILE A 69 -1.63 7.82 -1.43
N GLU A 70 -2.11 8.80 -0.67
CA GLU A 70 -3.30 9.61 -1.01
C GLU A 70 -2.94 10.94 -1.71
N GLN A 71 -1.64 11.22 -1.89
CA GLN A 71 -1.16 12.51 -2.41
C GLN A 71 -1.42 12.71 -3.90
N TYR A 72 -1.25 11.65 -4.70
CA TYR A 72 -1.35 11.70 -6.16
C TYR A 72 -2.11 10.46 -6.63
N VAL A 73 -3.43 10.58 -6.65
CA VAL A 73 -4.36 9.57 -7.19
C VAL A 73 -4.78 10.01 -8.59
N ILE A 74 -4.58 9.14 -9.57
CA ILE A 74 -4.89 9.41 -10.97
C ILE A 74 -5.96 8.41 -11.41
N ALA A 75 -7.00 8.92 -12.06
CA ALA A 75 -8.05 8.13 -12.69
C ALA A 75 -8.37 8.75 -14.06
N GLY A 76 -8.98 7.96 -14.94
CA GLY A 76 -9.45 8.40 -16.25
C GLY A 76 -10.79 7.76 -16.58
N ILE A 77 -11.57 8.43 -17.42
CA ILE A 77 -12.81 7.92 -18.01
C ILE A 77 -12.58 7.88 -19.52
N LEU A 78 -13.00 6.80 -20.18
CA LEU A 78 -13.00 6.64 -21.63
C LEU A 78 -14.22 7.33 -22.25
#